data_AF-A0A1D6HCD9-F1
#
_entry.id   AF-A0A1D6HCD9-F1
#
_cell.length_a   1.000
_cell.length_b   1.000
_cell.length_c   1.000
_cell.angle_alpha   90.00
_cell.angle_beta   90.00
_cell.angle_gamma   90.00
#
_symmetry.space_group_name_H-M   'P 1'
#
loop_
_entity.id
_entity.type
_entity.pdbx_description
1 polymer ?
#
loop_
_entity_poly.entity_id
_entity_poly.type
_entity_poly.pdbx_seq_one_letter_code
_entity_poly.pdbx_strand_id
1 'polypeptide(L)'
;MASTRSSSLPSRGATDGEKRLEALALGRVAEAADAVASAACAGEVVRAIHAVASLLFPVDSEAVAGTVEEPFRSQILDAVTVTLSNEERESWRHAFYHGPAFPTMSKILLGNVALKWLPKINVSARQEIYDSFFVKGPPTEVIQALVPALSEKEFSKEDHQTFCLNLERLLILWLLDNKGVFQIVVDFICSKKHGEDILSPDKTISVSRVAQLLASVPDKARLGASAALTSPSFFKHVVSQLLAGAEATTIELAADKEANEHYVLSSMFHFVGEVLSRVCRRGSTGVLVAELIPKVRNHIHRCVPPDHRATIPEMVQHVCQSQFWFNMVEAMRDQHSIERLTEELLRQLASQHISDEEAYWILWTLFNQSFKRLTVMRAMFVDKFLLWKTFPLCCLRWILHYAVFECPPNSTTEILMQRTPNFFGILQSLVSIWSRKEFIQSYSVEQQAYITAAIGLCLEKLTKKELETTKDVLNSILQGVSCRLESPIDLLRKMASAVALTFSKVVDPKNPLYLDDNCCENVDWDFGVLSPKEFKAPLDAVETKTKPKTRENKKKAGEKKTKAIKRDIPDVRAKIVEINSIDHDQMSDTATNGQFEEEECDEEDMNMDAYSDSSLEPYDLSDDDTD
;
A
#
# COMPACT_ATOMS: atom_id res chain seq x y z
N MET A 1 55.55 -22.69 -33.06
CA MET A 1 54.30 -23.10 -32.38
C MET A 1 53.28 -21.99 -32.57
N ALA A 2 52.13 -22.35 -33.13
CA ALA A 2 51.20 -21.45 -33.79
C ALA A 2 50.40 -20.57 -32.82
N SER A 3 50.29 -19.29 -33.17
CA SER A 3 49.38 -18.31 -32.59
C SER A 3 47.98 -18.50 -33.19
N THR A 4 46.97 -18.73 -32.36
CA THR A 4 45.56 -18.67 -32.75
C THR A 4 44.91 -17.48 -32.03
N ARG A 5 44.83 -16.36 -32.73
CA ARG A 5 43.91 -15.26 -32.40
C ARG A 5 42.51 -15.68 -32.82
N SER A 6 41.63 -15.99 -31.88
CA SER A 6 40.19 -16.01 -32.11
C SER A 6 39.68 -14.58 -32.15
N SER A 7 39.44 -14.05 -33.35
CA SER A 7 38.69 -12.82 -33.55
C SER A 7 37.23 -13.06 -33.19
N SER A 8 36.76 -12.49 -32.09
CA SER A 8 35.33 -12.26 -31.86
C SER A 8 34.89 -11.14 -32.82
N LEU A 9 34.17 -11.51 -33.88
CA LEU A 9 33.39 -10.55 -34.65
C LEU A 9 32.23 -10.06 -33.78
N PRO A 10 31.97 -8.75 -33.68
CA PRO A 10 30.73 -8.26 -33.08
C PRO A 10 29.54 -8.65 -33.98
N SER A 11 28.40 -8.93 -33.36
CA SER A 11 27.11 -9.37 -33.92
C SER A 11 26.42 -8.33 -34.82
N ARG A 12 27.14 -7.77 -35.80
CA ARG A 12 26.67 -6.74 -36.73
C ARG A 12 25.44 -7.13 -37.58
N GLY A 13 25.12 -8.42 -37.70
CA GLY A 13 23.98 -8.90 -38.50
C GLY A 13 22.63 -8.92 -37.76
N ALA A 14 22.62 -9.01 -36.43
CA ALA A 14 21.37 -9.08 -35.66
C ALA A 14 20.71 -7.69 -35.50
N THR A 15 21.53 -6.67 -35.28
CA THR A 15 21.08 -5.28 -35.05
C THR A 15 20.61 -4.57 -36.32
N ASP A 16 21.09 -4.98 -37.50
CA ASP A 16 20.66 -4.42 -38.80
C ASP A 16 19.29 -4.97 -39.23
N GLY A 17 19.01 -6.24 -38.92
CA GLY A 17 17.71 -6.87 -39.16
C GLY A 17 16.59 -6.28 -38.31
N GLU A 18 16.88 -6.01 -37.03
CA GLU A 18 15.92 -5.40 -36.09
C GLU A 18 15.54 -3.98 -36.51
N LYS A 19 16.53 -3.12 -36.80
CA LYS A 19 16.30 -1.76 -37.30
C LYS A 19 15.52 -1.73 -38.62
N ARG A 20 15.74 -2.72 -39.49
CA ARG A 20 14.98 -2.84 -40.73
C ARG A 20 13.52 -3.19 -40.46
N LEU A 21 13.24 -4.09 -39.51
CA LEU A 21 11.87 -4.42 -39.11
C LEU A 21 11.17 -3.25 -38.41
N GLU A 22 11.87 -2.47 -37.58
CA GLU A 22 11.33 -1.24 -36.98
C GLU A 22 10.92 -0.23 -38.06
N ALA A 23 11.77 -0.01 -39.07
CA ALA A 23 11.46 0.87 -40.19
C ALA A 23 10.26 0.37 -41.01
N LEU A 24 10.16 -0.95 -41.23
CA LEU A 24 9.01 -1.56 -41.91
C LEU A 24 7.72 -1.42 -41.09
N ALA A 25 7.79 -1.64 -39.77
CA ALA A 25 6.66 -1.44 -38.86
C ALA A 25 6.18 0.01 -38.87
N LEU A 26 7.10 0.97 -38.79
CA LEU A 26 6.76 2.39 -38.88
C LEU A 26 6.15 2.74 -40.24
N GLY A 27 6.68 2.18 -41.34
CA GLY A 27 6.11 2.34 -42.68
C GLY A 27 4.66 1.87 -42.77
N ARG A 28 4.35 0.69 -42.21
CA ARG A 28 2.96 0.18 -42.14
C ARG A 28 2.05 1.05 -41.30
N VAL A 29 2.55 1.59 -40.19
CA VAL A 29 1.79 2.54 -39.36
C VAL A 29 1.53 3.84 -40.12
N ALA A 30 2.50 4.35 -40.88
CA ALA A 30 2.33 5.55 -41.70
C ALA A 30 1.29 5.34 -42.81
N GLU A 31 1.34 4.21 -43.52
CA GLU A 31 0.31 3.83 -44.51
C GLU A 31 -1.09 3.80 -43.87
N ALA A 32 -1.21 3.22 -42.68
CA ALA A 32 -2.46 3.20 -41.94
C ALA A 32 -2.89 4.61 -41.49
N ALA A 33 -1.95 5.46 -41.07
CA ALA A 33 -2.21 6.84 -40.67
C ALA A 33 -2.83 7.65 -41.82
N ASP A 34 -2.21 7.57 -43.01
CA ASP A 34 -2.66 8.27 -44.22
C ASP A 34 -4.03 7.78 -44.67
N ALA A 35 -4.25 6.46 -44.62
CA ALA A 35 -5.55 5.86 -44.93
C ALA A 35 -6.64 6.29 -43.94
N VAL A 36 -6.35 6.36 -42.64
CA VAL A 36 -7.29 6.84 -41.62
C VAL A 36 -7.58 8.34 -41.75
N ALA A 37 -6.57 9.13 -42.10
CA ALA A 37 -6.72 10.58 -42.28
C ALA A 37 -7.58 10.93 -43.52
N SER A 38 -7.46 10.13 -44.58
CA SER A 38 -8.21 10.29 -45.84
C SER A 38 -9.53 9.53 -45.90
N ALA A 39 -9.87 8.76 -44.85
CA ALA A 39 -11.03 7.88 -44.86
C ALA A 39 -12.36 8.64 -45.00
N ALA A 40 -13.21 8.14 -45.91
CA ALA A 40 -14.58 8.61 -46.11
C ALA A 40 -15.60 7.78 -45.30
N CYS A 41 -15.27 6.53 -44.97
CA CYS A 41 -16.17 5.63 -44.25
C CYS A 41 -15.46 4.78 -43.19
N ALA A 42 -16.23 4.21 -42.25
CA ALA A 42 -15.69 3.37 -41.18
C ALA A 42 -15.05 2.07 -41.73
N GLY A 43 -15.51 1.56 -42.87
CA GLY A 43 -14.93 0.37 -43.51
C GLY A 43 -13.47 0.56 -43.93
N GLU A 44 -13.11 1.74 -44.44
CA GLU A 44 -11.72 2.08 -44.79
C GLU A 44 -10.81 2.11 -43.56
N VAL A 45 -11.31 2.68 -42.45
CA VAL A 45 -10.61 2.73 -41.17
C VAL A 45 -10.41 1.32 -40.61
N VAL A 46 -11.45 0.49 -40.63
CA VAL A 46 -11.37 -0.91 -40.18
C VAL A 46 -10.32 -1.67 -41.00
N ARG A 47 -10.34 -1.54 -42.32
CA ARG A 47 -9.34 -2.18 -43.19
C ARG A 47 -7.91 -1.69 -42.91
N ALA A 48 -7.73 -0.38 -42.76
CA ALA A 48 -6.40 0.21 -42.51
C ALA A 48 -5.81 -0.27 -41.18
N ILE A 49 -6.61 -0.30 -40.11
CA ILE A 49 -6.16 -0.79 -38.80
C ILE A 49 -5.95 -2.30 -38.83
N HIS A 50 -6.83 -3.07 -39.49
CA HIS A 50 -6.69 -4.52 -39.66
C HIS A 50 -5.37 -4.91 -40.32
N ALA A 51 -4.94 -4.16 -41.34
CA ALA A 51 -3.67 -4.41 -42.04
C ALA A 51 -2.44 -4.36 -41.11
N VAL A 52 -2.48 -3.55 -40.05
CA VAL A 52 -1.42 -3.52 -39.03
C VAL A 52 -1.68 -4.55 -37.95
N ALA A 53 -2.92 -4.69 -37.48
CA ALA A 53 -3.29 -5.63 -36.43
C ALA A 53 -2.99 -7.09 -36.79
N SER A 54 -3.20 -7.49 -38.04
CA SER A 54 -2.95 -8.85 -38.54
C SER A 54 -1.47 -9.24 -38.54
N LEU A 55 -0.56 -8.26 -38.60
CA LEU A 55 0.89 -8.48 -38.46
C LEU A 55 1.30 -8.78 -37.01
N LEU A 56 0.53 -8.29 -36.03
CA LEU A 56 0.89 -8.30 -34.61
C LEU A 56 0.10 -9.34 -33.81
N PHE A 57 -1.13 -9.64 -34.22
CA PHE A 57 -2.06 -10.48 -33.49
C PHE A 57 -2.69 -11.55 -34.39
N PRO A 58 -3.09 -12.70 -33.83
CA PRO A 58 -3.96 -13.63 -34.53
C PRO A 58 -5.39 -13.06 -34.58
N VAL A 59 -5.65 -12.19 -35.56
CA VAL A 59 -6.94 -11.51 -35.74
C VAL A 59 -7.95 -12.43 -36.44
N ASP A 60 -9.16 -12.54 -35.89
CA ASP A 60 -10.28 -13.20 -36.59
C ASP A 60 -10.78 -12.31 -37.74
N SER A 61 -10.14 -12.49 -38.89
CA SER A 61 -10.36 -11.64 -40.05
C SER A 61 -11.72 -11.90 -40.72
N GLU A 62 -12.30 -13.09 -40.55
CA GLU A 62 -13.65 -13.37 -41.03
C GLU A 62 -14.69 -12.62 -40.21
N ALA A 63 -14.55 -12.63 -38.88
CA ALA A 63 -15.41 -11.87 -37.99
C ALA A 63 -15.31 -10.36 -38.28
N VAL A 64 -14.09 -9.84 -38.47
CA VAL A 64 -13.88 -8.42 -38.82
C VAL A 64 -14.48 -8.09 -40.18
N ALA A 65 -14.24 -8.90 -41.21
CA ALA A 65 -14.81 -8.72 -42.55
C ALA A 65 -16.34 -8.82 -42.56
N GLY A 66 -16.92 -9.56 -41.60
CA GLY A 66 -18.36 -9.62 -41.29
C GLY A 66 -19.00 -8.28 -40.94
N THR A 67 -18.21 -7.30 -40.51
CA THR A 67 -18.69 -6.02 -39.98
C THR A 67 -18.63 -4.86 -40.97
N VAL A 68 -18.07 -5.08 -42.17
CA VAL A 68 -17.86 -4.05 -43.19
C VAL A 68 -18.51 -4.43 -44.51
N GLU A 69 -18.86 -3.42 -45.30
CA GLU A 69 -19.43 -3.59 -46.64
C GLU A 69 -18.33 -3.85 -47.70
N GLU A 70 -18.74 -4.24 -48.90
CA GLU A 70 -17.84 -4.29 -50.04
C GLU A 70 -17.41 -2.87 -50.47
N PRO A 71 -16.18 -2.68 -50.98
CA PRO A 71 -15.17 -3.70 -51.31
C PRO A 71 -14.25 -4.11 -50.14
N PHE A 72 -14.45 -3.52 -48.95
CA PHE A 72 -13.53 -3.69 -47.82
C PHE A 72 -13.54 -5.11 -47.25
N ARG A 73 -14.71 -5.76 -47.26
CA ARG A 73 -14.86 -7.16 -46.88
C ARG A 73 -13.93 -8.07 -47.67
N SER A 74 -13.95 -7.99 -49.01
CA SER A 74 -13.07 -8.79 -49.86
C SER A 74 -11.59 -8.48 -49.62
N GLN A 75 -11.24 -7.20 -49.49
CA GLN A 75 -9.85 -6.77 -49.25
C GLN A 75 -9.29 -7.28 -47.91
N ILE A 76 -10.11 -7.32 -46.85
CA ILE A 76 -9.70 -7.86 -45.55
C ILE A 76 -9.43 -9.36 -45.66
N LEU A 77 -10.29 -10.11 -46.36
CA LEU A 77 -10.12 -11.55 -46.54
C LEU A 77 -8.92 -11.90 -47.43
N ASP A 78 -8.67 -11.12 -48.49
CA ASP A 78 -7.52 -11.31 -49.37
C ASP A 78 -6.19 -11.01 -48.66
N ALA A 79 -6.18 -10.05 -47.73
CA ALA A 79 -5.01 -9.73 -46.91
C ALA A 79 -4.60 -10.88 -45.96
N VAL A 80 -5.50 -11.83 -45.65
CA VAL A 80 -5.24 -12.98 -44.75
C VAL A 80 -4.27 -14.01 -45.35
N THR A 81 -4.05 -13.98 -46.66
CA THR A 81 -3.21 -14.97 -47.37
C THR A 81 -1.76 -15.05 -46.90
N VAL A 82 -1.28 -14.09 -46.09
CA VAL A 82 0.04 -14.12 -45.45
C VAL A 82 -0.10 -14.59 -44.00
N THR A 83 -0.20 -15.90 -43.78
CA THR A 83 -0.08 -16.49 -42.43
C THR A 83 1.37 -16.43 -41.96
N LEU A 84 1.69 -15.40 -41.17
CA LEU A 84 2.96 -15.32 -40.45
C LEU A 84 3.07 -16.45 -39.42
N SER A 85 4.27 -17.02 -39.31
CA SER A 85 4.62 -17.92 -38.21
C SER A 85 4.61 -17.16 -36.87
N ASN A 86 4.55 -17.90 -35.75
CA ASN A 86 4.55 -17.29 -34.43
C ASN A 86 5.85 -16.52 -34.13
N GLU A 87 7.00 -16.99 -34.62
CA GLU A 87 8.31 -16.34 -34.43
C GLU A 87 8.42 -15.03 -35.24
N GLU A 88 7.92 -15.03 -36.48
CA GLU A 88 7.86 -13.81 -37.29
C GLU A 88 6.94 -12.77 -36.65
N ARG A 89 5.75 -13.20 -36.19
CA ARG A 89 4.81 -12.32 -35.49
C ARG A 89 5.43 -11.73 -34.23
N GLU A 90 6.17 -12.51 -33.46
CA GLU A 90 6.86 -12.01 -32.27
C GLU A 90 7.95 -10.99 -32.62
N SER A 91 8.68 -11.21 -33.71
CA SER A 91 9.68 -10.25 -34.21
C SER A 91 9.04 -8.92 -34.63
N TRP A 92 7.90 -8.98 -35.33
CA TRP A 92 7.10 -7.80 -35.65
C TRP A 92 6.57 -7.09 -34.40
N ARG A 93 6.08 -7.84 -33.41
CA ARG A 93 5.63 -7.28 -32.13
C ARG A 93 6.76 -6.56 -31.40
N HIS A 94 7.94 -7.18 -31.33
CA HIS A 94 9.10 -6.58 -30.67
C HIS A 94 9.48 -5.25 -31.33
N ALA A 95 9.66 -5.25 -32.66
CA ALA A 95 10.00 -4.06 -33.43
C ALA A 95 8.91 -2.98 -33.38
N PHE A 96 7.64 -3.38 -33.30
CA PHE A 96 6.52 -2.45 -33.22
C PHE A 96 6.42 -1.75 -31.86
N TYR A 97 6.46 -2.51 -30.76
CA TYR A 97 6.23 -1.99 -29.41
C TYR A 97 7.43 -1.29 -28.80
N HIS A 98 8.65 -1.78 -29.04
CA HIS A 98 9.87 -1.15 -28.52
C HIS A 98 10.46 -0.11 -29.48
N GLY A 99 9.90 -0.01 -30.69
CA GLY A 99 10.26 1.00 -31.69
C GLY A 99 9.30 2.20 -31.73
N PRO A 100 9.50 3.14 -32.68
CA PRO A 100 8.68 4.35 -32.82
C PRO A 100 7.26 4.08 -33.38
N ALA A 101 7.00 2.86 -33.86
CA ALA A 101 5.75 2.49 -34.50
C ALA A 101 4.56 2.47 -33.51
N PHE A 102 4.73 1.91 -32.31
CA PHE A 102 3.66 1.86 -31.31
C PHE A 102 3.28 3.24 -30.74
N PRO A 103 4.20 4.13 -30.35
CA PRO A 103 3.84 5.50 -29.96
C PRO A 103 3.08 6.24 -31.07
N THR A 104 3.51 6.09 -32.33
CA THR A 104 2.85 6.70 -33.50
C THR A 104 1.44 6.13 -33.70
N MET A 105 1.31 4.81 -33.68
CA MET A 105 0.01 4.13 -33.81
C MET A 105 -0.92 4.50 -32.66
N SER A 106 -0.43 4.55 -31.42
CA SER A 106 -1.22 4.94 -30.25
C SER A 106 -1.80 6.34 -30.40
N LYS A 107 -1.03 7.31 -30.90
CA LYS A 107 -1.55 8.66 -31.18
C LYS A 107 -2.65 8.65 -32.24
N ILE A 108 -2.51 7.85 -33.30
CA ILE A 108 -3.54 7.70 -34.35
C ILE A 108 -4.81 7.05 -33.78
N LEU A 109 -4.67 5.98 -33.01
CA LEU A 109 -5.79 5.24 -32.42
C LEU A 109 -6.53 6.07 -31.38
N LEU A 110 -5.80 6.75 -30.50
CA LEU A 110 -6.39 7.54 -29.41
C LEU A 110 -6.91 8.89 -29.89
N GLY A 111 -6.24 9.55 -30.83
CA GLY A 111 -6.69 10.83 -31.39
C GLY A 111 -7.70 10.64 -32.52
N ASN A 112 -7.21 10.30 -33.72
CA ASN A 112 -8.03 10.31 -34.93
C ASN A 112 -9.15 9.26 -34.91
N VAL A 113 -8.82 8.02 -34.55
CA VAL A 113 -9.78 6.92 -34.60
C VAL A 113 -10.80 7.03 -33.48
N ALA A 114 -10.38 7.26 -32.23
CA ALA A 114 -11.29 7.36 -31.08
C ALA A 114 -12.33 8.47 -31.26
N LEU A 115 -11.90 9.65 -31.72
CA LEU A 115 -12.77 10.83 -31.82
C LEU A 115 -13.77 10.72 -32.97
N LYS A 116 -13.33 10.28 -34.15
CA LYS A 116 -14.16 10.35 -35.37
C LYS A 116 -14.84 9.05 -35.76
N TRP A 117 -14.19 7.92 -35.49
CA TRP A 117 -14.51 6.66 -36.14
C TRP A 117 -14.98 5.58 -35.17
N LEU A 118 -14.46 5.56 -33.95
CA LEU A 118 -14.74 4.52 -32.96
C LEU A 118 -16.23 4.30 -32.67
N PRO A 119 -17.10 5.33 -32.60
CA PRO A 119 -18.55 5.12 -32.45
C PRO A 119 -19.22 4.41 -33.63
N LYS A 120 -18.59 4.41 -34.81
CA LYS A 120 -19.09 3.81 -36.06
C LYS A 120 -18.50 2.43 -36.33
N ILE A 121 -17.49 2.01 -35.57
CA ILE A 121 -16.87 0.69 -35.71
C ILE A 121 -17.67 -0.32 -34.89
N ASN A 122 -17.97 -1.47 -35.50
CA ASN A 122 -18.65 -2.55 -34.81
C ASN A 122 -17.85 -3.04 -33.58
N VAL A 123 -18.54 -3.41 -32.51
CA VAL A 123 -17.91 -3.83 -31.25
C VAL A 123 -16.96 -5.03 -31.44
N SER A 124 -17.33 -6.03 -32.24
CA SER A 124 -16.50 -7.20 -32.51
C SER A 124 -15.23 -6.82 -33.28
N ALA A 125 -15.35 -5.97 -34.31
CA ALA A 125 -14.20 -5.46 -35.03
C ALA A 125 -13.29 -4.61 -34.14
N ARG A 126 -13.87 -3.73 -33.31
CA ARG A 126 -13.12 -2.91 -32.35
C ARG A 126 -12.30 -3.77 -31.39
N GLN A 127 -12.88 -4.85 -30.85
CA GLN A 127 -12.17 -5.74 -29.93
C GLN A 127 -10.95 -6.38 -30.61
N GLU A 128 -11.12 -6.84 -31.84
CA GLU A 128 -10.07 -7.52 -32.59
C GLU A 128 -8.95 -6.59 -33.06
N ILE A 129 -9.29 -5.43 -33.62
CA ILE A 129 -8.32 -4.58 -34.34
C ILE A 129 -7.94 -3.30 -33.59
N TYR A 130 -8.72 -2.85 -32.60
CA TYR A 130 -8.43 -1.62 -31.87
C TYR A 130 -7.98 -1.94 -30.44
N ASP A 131 -8.81 -2.64 -29.67
CA ASP A 131 -8.54 -2.94 -28.27
C ASP A 131 -7.31 -3.86 -28.12
N SER A 132 -7.07 -4.77 -29.08
CA SER A 132 -5.90 -5.67 -29.11
C SER A 132 -4.56 -4.96 -28.97
N PHE A 133 -4.40 -3.75 -29.54
CA PHE A 133 -3.13 -3.00 -29.44
C PHE A 133 -2.75 -2.66 -28.00
N PHE A 134 -3.74 -2.50 -27.13
CA PHE A 134 -3.52 -2.17 -25.71
C PHE A 134 -3.67 -3.41 -24.83
N VAL A 135 -4.66 -4.27 -25.09
CA VAL A 135 -4.96 -5.45 -24.26
C VAL A 135 -3.92 -6.57 -24.45
N LYS A 136 -3.45 -6.78 -25.69
CA LYS A 136 -2.50 -7.85 -26.03
C LYS A 136 -1.05 -7.35 -26.13
N GLY A 137 -0.80 -6.05 -25.92
CA GLY A 137 0.53 -5.44 -25.99
C GLY A 137 1.36 -5.60 -24.71
N PRO A 138 2.68 -5.36 -24.75
CA PRO A 138 3.53 -5.32 -23.56
C PRO A 138 3.02 -4.28 -22.56
N PRO A 139 2.71 -4.65 -21.31
CA PRO A 139 2.00 -3.78 -20.39
C PRO A 139 2.84 -2.58 -19.92
N THR A 140 4.18 -2.72 -19.91
CA THR A 140 5.15 -1.66 -19.61
C THR A 140 5.18 -0.58 -20.71
N GLU A 141 4.94 -0.93 -21.97
CA GLU A 141 4.81 0.05 -23.06
C GLU A 141 3.41 0.66 -23.12
N VAL A 142 2.38 -0.17 -22.93
CA VAL A 142 0.97 0.29 -22.98
C VAL A 142 0.67 1.36 -21.92
N ILE A 143 1.17 1.20 -20.70
CA ILE A 143 0.97 2.19 -19.64
C ILE A 143 1.64 3.54 -19.95
N GLN A 144 2.78 3.51 -20.64
CA GLN A 144 3.52 4.69 -21.08
C GLN A 144 2.79 5.44 -22.21
N ALA A 145 1.96 4.76 -22.99
CA ALA A 145 1.09 5.40 -23.97
C ALA A 145 -0.20 5.96 -23.33
N LEU A 146 -0.90 5.17 -22.51
CA LEU A 146 -2.24 5.50 -22.04
C LEU A 146 -2.27 6.56 -20.92
N VAL A 147 -1.37 6.46 -19.93
CA VAL A 147 -1.44 7.30 -18.73
C VAL A 147 -1.02 8.76 -18.99
N PRO A 148 0.01 9.05 -19.80
CA PRO A 148 0.32 10.44 -20.17
C PRO A 148 -0.80 11.09 -20.98
N ALA A 149 -1.45 10.34 -21.87
CA ALA A 149 -2.54 10.84 -22.71
C ALA A 149 -3.73 11.38 -21.88
N LEU A 150 -3.98 10.86 -20.67
CA LEU A 150 -5.02 11.41 -19.78
C LEU A 150 -4.82 12.90 -19.42
N SER A 151 -3.60 13.41 -19.50
CA SER A 151 -3.26 14.79 -19.15
C SER A 151 -3.20 15.74 -20.36
N GLU A 152 -3.41 15.24 -21.58
CA GLU A 152 -3.35 16.05 -22.80
C GLU A 152 -4.59 16.93 -22.94
N LYS A 153 -4.38 18.24 -23.12
CA LYS A 153 -5.44 19.26 -23.26
C LYS A 153 -5.65 19.72 -24.70
N GLU A 154 -5.17 18.97 -25.69
CA GLU A 154 -5.09 19.41 -27.10
C GLU A 154 -6.44 19.44 -27.85
N PHE A 155 -7.56 19.12 -27.19
CA PHE A 155 -8.85 18.92 -27.84
C PHE A 155 -9.90 19.96 -27.46
N SER A 156 -10.92 20.13 -28.32
CA SER A 156 -12.14 20.88 -27.97
C SER A 156 -12.83 20.24 -26.75
N LYS A 157 -13.71 20.95 -26.03
CA LYS A 157 -14.33 20.41 -24.81
C LYS A 157 -15.09 19.08 -25.02
N GLU A 158 -15.81 18.95 -26.14
CA GLU A 158 -16.60 17.75 -26.47
C GLU A 158 -15.71 16.60 -26.96
N ASP A 159 -14.71 16.91 -27.78
CA ASP A 159 -13.73 15.93 -28.24
C ASP A 159 -12.88 15.41 -27.07
N HIS A 160 -12.47 16.30 -26.17
CA HIS A 160 -11.72 15.95 -24.97
C HIS A 160 -12.50 14.98 -24.08
N GLN A 161 -13.82 15.20 -23.91
CA GLN A 161 -14.66 14.28 -23.15
C GLN A 161 -14.74 12.89 -23.79
N THR A 162 -14.91 12.81 -25.11
CA THR A 162 -14.97 11.53 -25.85
C THR A 162 -13.63 10.79 -25.77
N PHE A 163 -12.52 11.53 -25.91
CA PHE A 163 -11.17 11.04 -25.76
C PHE A 163 -10.92 10.45 -24.38
N CYS A 164 -11.21 11.20 -23.31
CA CYS A 164 -11.05 10.73 -21.93
C CYS A 164 -11.93 9.49 -21.64
N LEU A 165 -13.17 9.45 -22.13
CA LEU A 165 -14.04 8.28 -21.94
C LEU A 165 -13.44 7.01 -22.56
N ASN A 166 -12.84 7.11 -23.76
CA ASN A 166 -12.19 5.97 -24.37
C ASN A 166 -10.91 5.57 -23.64
N LEU A 167 -10.10 6.52 -23.18
CA LEU A 167 -8.91 6.24 -22.36
C LEU A 167 -9.28 5.56 -21.04
N GLU A 168 -10.28 6.07 -20.33
CA GLU A 168 -10.80 5.47 -19.09
C GLU A 168 -11.29 4.04 -19.34
N ARG A 169 -12.02 3.81 -20.45
CA ARG A 169 -12.46 2.47 -20.87
C ARG A 169 -11.28 1.54 -21.11
N LEU A 170 -10.25 1.99 -21.84
CA LEU A 170 -9.07 1.20 -22.15
C LEU A 170 -8.28 0.88 -20.87
N LEU A 171 -8.12 1.84 -19.96
CA LEU A 171 -7.46 1.61 -18.68
C LEU A 171 -8.20 0.57 -17.84
N ILE A 172 -9.53 0.65 -17.75
CA ILE A 172 -10.32 -0.36 -17.04
C ILE A 172 -10.16 -1.73 -17.72
N LEU A 173 -10.36 -1.79 -19.03
CA LEU A 173 -10.29 -3.04 -19.80
C LEU A 173 -8.92 -3.71 -19.67
N TRP A 174 -7.84 -2.98 -19.93
CA TRP A 174 -6.48 -3.53 -19.90
C TRP A 174 -5.98 -3.75 -18.47
N LEU A 175 -6.04 -2.72 -17.62
CA LEU A 175 -5.40 -2.75 -16.29
C LEU A 175 -6.20 -3.55 -15.27
N LEU A 176 -7.53 -3.43 -15.29
CA LEU A 176 -8.40 -4.04 -14.30
C LEU A 176 -8.96 -5.39 -14.78
N ASP A 177 -9.64 -5.40 -15.93
CA ASP A 177 -10.35 -6.60 -16.39
C ASP A 177 -9.39 -7.69 -16.93
N ASN A 178 -8.31 -7.29 -17.61
CA ASN A 178 -7.31 -8.19 -18.18
C ASN A 178 -6.06 -8.38 -17.31
N LYS A 179 -6.14 -8.03 -16.02
CA LYS A 179 -5.05 -8.18 -15.04
C LYS A 179 -3.72 -7.51 -15.46
N GLY A 180 -3.78 -6.32 -16.04
CA GLY A 180 -2.58 -5.63 -16.55
C GLY A 180 -1.47 -5.46 -15.50
N VAL A 181 -1.79 -5.22 -14.22
CA VAL A 181 -0.77 -5.08 -13.16
C VAL A 181 -0.03 -6.40 -12.92
N PHE A 182 -0.74 -7.52 -12.93
CA PHE A 182 -0.14 -8.85 -12.83
C PHE A 182 0.83 -9.07 -14.00
N GLN A 183 0.44 -8.68 -15.21
CA GLN A 183 1.29 -8.82 -16.40
C GLN A 183 2.55 -7.95 -16.31
N ILE A 184 2.48 -6.74 -15.74
CA ILE A 184 3.68 -5.90 -15.48
C ILE A 184 4.66 -6.62 -14.54
N VAL A 185 4.15 -7.28 -13.50
CA VAL A 185 5.00 -8.05 -12.58
C VAL A 185 5.75 -9.16 -13.31
N VAL A 186 5.06 -9.89 -14.19
CA VAL A 186 5.66 -10.96 -15.03
C VAL A 186 6.67 -10.38 -16.02
N ASP A 187 6.37 -9.23 -16.63
CA ASP A 187 7.24 -8.59 -17.61
C ASP A 187 8.60 -8.17 -17.01
N PHE A 188 8.59 -7.62 -15.79
CA PHE A 188 9.82 -7.29 -15.07
C PHE A 188 10.66 -8.50 -14.64
N ILE A 189 10.10 -9.72 -14.70
CA ILE A 189 10.80 -10.99 -14.49
C ILE A 189 11.42 -11.51 -15.80
N CYS A 190 10.70 -11.38 -16.91
CA CYS A 190 11.08 -11.93 -18.22
C CYS A 190 12.03 -11.07 -19.05
N SER A 191 12.39 -9.85 -18.61
CA SER A 191 13.27 -8.89 -19.33
C SER A 191 14.73 -9.33 -19.60
N LYS A 192 15.01 -10.64 -19.54
CA LYS A 192 16.34 -11.26 -19.75
C LYS A 192 16.90 -11.21 -21.18
N LYS A 193 16.17 -10.74 -22.20
CA LYS A 193 16.53 -11.06 -23.60
C LYS A 193 17.60 -10.19 -24.28
N HIS A 194 17.98 -9.05 -23.72
CA HIS A 194 19.09 -8.25 -24.28
C HIS A 194 20.12 -7.97 -23.19
N GLY A 195 21.27 -8.66 -23.31
CA GLY A 195 22.32 -8.67 -22.31
C GLY A 195 22.83 -7.28 -21.96
N GLU A 196 22.86 -6.99 -20.66
CA GLU A 196 24.00 -6.48 -19.90
C GLU A 196 23.54 -6.16 -18.46
N ASP A 197 24.35 -6.68 -17.53
CA ASP A 197 24.66 -6.27 -16.17
C ASP A 197 23.56 -5.98 -15.11
N ILE A 198 24.05 -6.06 -13.86
CA ILE A 198 23.57 -5.48 -12.60
C ILE A 198 22.53 -4.39 -12.85
N LEU A 199 21.42 -4.35 -12.10
CA LEU A 199 20.39 -3.28 -12.09
C LEU A 199 20.96 -1.97 -12.64
N SER A 200 20.89 -1.78 -13.96
CA SER A 200 21.49 -0.60 -14.55
C SER A 200 20.65 0.57 -14.06
N PRO A 201 21.24 1.76 -13.87
CA PRO A 201 20.49 2.96 -13.49
C PRO A 201 19.22 3.10 -14.37
N ASP A 202 19.35 2.83 -15.66
CA ASP A 202 18.27 2.87 -16.65
C ASP A 202 17.11 1.91 -16.34
N LYS A 203 17.40 0.67 -15.91
CA LYS A 203 16.35 -0.30 -15.51
C LYS A 203 15.61 0.16 -14.26
N THR A 204 16.31 0.71 -13.27
CA THR A 204 15.67 1.23 -12.05
C THR A 204 14.81 2.46 -12.33
N ILE A 205 15.25 3.33 -13.24
CA ILE A 205 14.49 4.49 -13.70
C ILE A 205 13.22 4.03 -14.43
N SER A 206 13.31 3.03 -15.30
CA SER A 206 12.16 2.46 -16.01
C SER A 206 11.11 1.88 -15.05
N VAL A 207 11.53 1.04 -14.10
CA VAL A 207 10.65 0.48 -13.05
C VAL A 207 9.95 1.59 -12.26
N SER A 208 10.72 2.57 -11.79
CA SER A 208 10.20 3.70 -11.02
C SER A 208 9.21 4.54 -11.84
N ARG A 209 9.47 4.72 -13.14
CA ARG A 209 8.58 5.44 -14.07
C ARG A 209 7.26 4.70 -14.25
N VAL A 210 7.29 3.39 -14.50
CA VAL A 210 6.08 2.57 -14.64
C VAL A 210 5.26 2.58 -13.35
N ALA A 211 5.90 2.41 -12.19
CA ALA A 211 5.23 2.50 -10.89
C ALA A 211 4.60 3.88 -10.63
N GLN A 212 5.27 4.97 -11.04
CA GLN A 212 4.73 6.32 -10.95
C GLN A 212 3.51 6.51 -11.85
N LEU A 213 3.56 6.04 -13.11
CA LEU A 213 2.44 6.12 -14.03
C LEU A 213 1.24 5.37 -13.46
N LEU A 214 1.43 4.12 -13.04
CA LEU A 214 0.39 3.30 -12.43
C LEU A 214 -0.26 3.98 -11.23
N ALA A 215 0.54 4.51 -10.31
CA ALA A 215 0.01 5.16 -9.12
C ALA A 215 -0.68 6.51 -9.42
N SER A 216 -0.34 7.18 -10.52
CA SER A 216 -0.94 8.48 -10.91
C SER A 216 -2.30 8.38 -11.62
N VAL A 217 -2.76 7.17 -11.96
CA VAL A 217 -4.02 6.99 -12.72
C VAL A 217 -5.23 7.65 -12.04
N PRO A 218 -5.49 7.47 -10.73
CA PRO A 218 -6.62 8.12 -10.08
C PRO A 218 -6.52 9.64 -10.06
N ASP A 219 -5.30 10.18 -9.96
CA ASP A 219 -5.03 11.62 -9.92
C ASP A 219 -5.30 12.28 -11.28
N LYS A 220 -5.12 11.51 -12.36
CA LYS A 220 -5.31 11.95 -13.76
C LYS A 220 -6.68 11.65 -14.32
N ALA A 221 -7.46 10.79 -13.66
CA ALA A 221 -8.84 10.53 -14.05
C ALA A 221 -9.70 11.79 -13.85
N ARG A 222 -10.62 12.07 -14.77
CA ARG A 222 -11.44 13.28 -14.69
C ARG A 222 -12.44 13.21 -13.52
N LEU A 223 -12.93 14.37 -13.10
CA LEU A 223 -14.10 14.46 -12.22
C LEU A 223 -15.31 13.80 -12.91
N GLY A 224 -15.86 12.75 -12.30
CA GLY A 224 -16.94 11.94 -12.90
C GLY A 224 -16.46 10.83 -13.84
N ALA A 225 -15.18 10.44 -13.77
CA ALA A 225 -14.69 9.17 -14.30
C ALA A 225 -15.45 7.97 -13.69
N SER A 226 -15.30 6.80 -14.33
CA SER A 226 -15.84 5.55 -13.78
C SER A 226 -15.43 5.35 -12.31
N ALA A 227 -16.35 4.83 -11.49
CA ALA A 227 -16.09 4.52 -10.08
C ALA A 227 -14.87 3.59 -9.91
N ALA A 228 -14.58 2.74 -10.91
CA ALA A 228 -13.41 1.86 -10.93
C ALA A 228 -12.06 2.60 -10.91
N LEU A 229 -12.02 3.85 -11.37
CA LEU A 229 -10.81 4.69 -11.40
C LEU A 229 -10.71 5.65 -10.21
N THR A 230 -11.69 5.63 -9.30
CA THR A 230 -11.56 6.34 -8.02
C THR A 230 -10.42 5.75 -7.21
N SER A 231 -9.68 6.58 -6.47
CA SER A 231 -8.49 6.17 -5.73
C SER A 231 -8.70 4.88 -4.89
N PRO A 232 -9.74 4.76 -4.04
CA PRO A 232 -9.95 3.55 -3.24
C PRO A 232 -10.23 2.29 -4.09
N SER A 233 -11.13 2.40 -5.08
CA SER A 233 -11.51 1.26 -5.92
C SER A 233 -10.36 0.81 -6.81
N PHE A 234 -9.63 1.77 -7.39
CA PHE A 234 -8.50 1.52 -8.25
C PHE A 234 -7.36 0.83 -7.49
N PHE A 235 -6.95 1.39 -6.35
CA PHE A 235 -5.84 0.82 -5.58
C PHE A 235 -6.18 -0.54 -4.98
N LYS A 236 -7.45 -0.83 -4.68
CA LYS A 236 -7.89 -2.17 -4.31
C LYS A 236 -7.54 -3.19 -5.40
N HIS A 237 -7.90 -2.92 -6.65
CA HIS A 237 -7.60 -3.81 -7.78
C HIS A 237 -6.09 -3.91 -8.03
N VAL A 238 -5.39 -2.78 -8.01
CA VAL A 238 -3.92 -2.73 -8.21
C VAL A 238 -3.20 -3.57 -7.17
N VAL A 239 -3.47 -3.37 -5.88
CA VAL A 239 -2.81 -4.12 -4.79
C VAL A 239 -3.17 -5.60 -4.89
N SER A 240 -4.43 -5.94 -5.16
CA SER A 240 -4.84 -7.34 -5.23
C SER A 240 -4.13 -8.10 -6.35
N GLN A 241 -4.01 -7.48 -7.54
CA GLN A 241 -3.27 -8.04 -8.68
C GLN A 241 -1.76 -8.07 -8.42
N LEU A 242 -1.19 -7.01 -7.86
CA LEU A 242 0.25 -6.90 -7.57
C LEU A 242 0.71 -8.01 -6.63
N LEU A 243 0.00 -8.20 -5.52
CA LEU A 243 0.32 -9.25 -4.54
C LEU A 243 0.14 -10.65 -5.14
N ALA A 244 -0.93 -10.88 -5.92
CA ALA A 244 -1.17 -12.17 -6.56
C ALA A 244 -0.12 -12.50 -7.63
N GLY A 245 0.29 -11.50 -8.42
CA GLY A 245 1.36 -11.64 -9.42
C GLY A 245 2.69 -11.95 -8.78
N ALA A 246 3.10 -11.15 -7.79
CA ALA A 246 4.38 -11.32 -7.15
C ALA A 246 4.50 -12.66 -6.41
N GLU A 247 3.45 -13.07 -5.69
CA GLU A 247 3.40 -14.39 -5.04
C GLU A 247 3.48 -15.52 -6.08
N ALA A 248 2.62 -15.51 -7.12
CA ALA A 248 2.60 -16.55 -8.14
C ALA A 248 3.94 -16.70 -8.86
N THR A 249 4.56 -15.60 -9.28
CA THR A 249 5.82 -15.69 -10.02
C THR A 249 7.00 -16.05 -9.13
N THR A 250 6.99 -15.68 -7.84
CA THR A 250 8.00 -16.14 -6.89
C THR A 250 7.94 -17.67 -6.72
N ILE A 251 6.74 -18.25 -6.74
CA ILE A 251 6.53 -19.70 -6.67
C ILE A 251 7.05 -20.39 -7.93
N GLU A 252 6.73 -19.86 -9.11
CA GLU A 252 7.20 -20.41 -10.39
C GLU A 252 8.73 -20.40 -10.49
N LEU A 253 9.37 -19.31 -10.06
CA LEU A 253 10.82 -19.20 -10.05
C LEU A 253 11.49 -20.16 -9.07
N ALA A 254 10.91 -20.38 -7.88
CA ALA A 254 11.44 -21.33 -6.91
C ALA A 254 11.35 -22.80 -7.38
N ALA A 255 10.49 -23.10 -8.37
CA ALA A 255 10.42 -24.41 -8.99
C ALA A 255 11.49 -24.62 -10.07
N ASP A 256 12.04 -23.53 -10.63
CA ASP A 256 13.04 -23.55 -11.69
C ASP A 256 14.47 -23.55 -11.12
N LYS A 257 15.07 -24.73 -11.03
CA LYS A 257 16.42 -24.95 -10.49
C LYS A 257 17.55 -24.34 -11.33
N GLU A 258 17.27 -23.89 -12.55
CA GLU A 258 18.27 -23.34 -13.48
C GLU A 258 18.25 -21.81 -13.55
N ALA A 259 17.28 -21.15 -12.90
CA ALA A 259 17.19 -19.71 -12.88
C ALA A 259 18.24 -19.09 -11.94
N ASN A 260 18.94 -18.05 -12.40
CA ASN A 260 19.73 -17.18 -11.52
C ASN A 260 18.76 -16.38 -10.61
N GLU A 261 18.32 -17.01 -9.52
CA GLU A 261 17.22 -16.59 -8.63
C GLU A 261 17.38 -15.15 -8.14
N HIS A 262 18.62 -14.72 -7.87
CA HIS A 262 18.89 -13.50 -7.11
C HIS A 262 18.70 -12.21 -7.93
N TYR A 263 18.87 -12.24 -9.26
CA TYR A 263 18.72 -11.06 -10.12
C TYR A 263 17.27 -10.84 -10.55
N VAL A 264 16.56 -11.93 -10.88
CA VAL A 264 15.19 -11.90 -11.42
C VAL A 264 14.19 -11.37 -10.41
N LEU A 265 14.37 -11.76 -9.15
CA LEU A 265 13.55 -11.28 -8.06
C LEU A 265 13.78 -9.78 -7.79
N SER A 266 14.95 -9.23 -8.12
CA SER A 266 15.34 -7.86 -7.78
C SER A 266 14.49 -6.79 -8.48
N SER A 267 14.27 -6.89 -9.79
CA SER A 267 13.45 -5.92 -10.55
C SER A 267 11.97 -6.01 -10.18
N MET A 268 11.45 -7.22 -9.99
CA MET A 268 10.07 -7.45 -9.54
C MET A 268 9.84 -6.88 -8.15
N PHE A 269 10.70 -7.19 -7.17
CA PHE A 269 10.59 -6.63 -5.83
C PHE A 269 10.72 -5.11 -5.87
N HIS A 270 11.63 -4.56 -6.67
CA HIS A 270 11.74 -3.11 -6.82
C HIS A 270 10.42 -2.49 -7.30
N PHE A 271 9.79 -3.06 -8.33
CA PHE A 271 8.49 -2.60 -8.82
C PHE A 271 7.39 -2.69 -7.74
N VAL A 272 7.28 -3.84 -7.07
CA VAL A 272 6.30 -4.06 -6.00
C VAL A 272 6.48 -3.04 -4.88
N GLY A 273 7.70 -2.88 -4.37
CA GLY A 273 8.01 -1.94 -3.30
C GLY A 273 7.74 -0.48 -3.68
N GLU A 274 8.06 -0.10 -4.93
CA GLU A 274 7.78 1.23 -5.48
C GLU A 274 6.28 1.51 -5.61
N VAL A 275 5.47 0.52 -6.03
CA VAL A 275 4.01 0.66 -6.12
C VAL A 275 3.40 0.76 -4.72
N LEU A 276 3.73 -0.17 -3.81
CA LEU A 276 3.19 -0.15 -2.43
C LEU A 276 3.52 1.15 -1.70
N SER A 277 4.76 1.66 -1.85
CA SER A 277 5.17 2.94 -1.26
C SER A 277 4.35 4.12 -1.81
N ARG A 278 4.07 4.14 -3.12
CA ARG A 278 3.24 5.18 -3.73
C ARG A 278 1.78 5.12 -3.34
N VAL A 279 1.23 3.92 -3.15
CA VAL A 279 -0.12 3.73 -2.61
C VAL A 279 -0.22 4.30 -1.20
N CYS A 280 0.80 4.07 -0.37
CA CYS A 280 0.88 4.67 0.97
C CYS A 280 0.95 6.20 0.92
N ARG A 281 1.84 6.77 0.10
CA ARG A 281 1.99 8.24 -0.04
C ARG A 281 0.73 8.94 -0.56
N ARG A 282 -0.14 8.23 -1.30
CA ARG A 282 -1.44 8.72 -1.78
C ARG A 282 -2.59 8.54 -0.78
N GLY A 283 -2.27 8.24 0.48
CA GLY A 283 -3.27 8.10 1.54
C GLY A 283 -4.14 6.84 1.41
N SER A 284 -3.75 5.89 0.56
CA SER A 284 -4.52 4.65 0.31
C SER A 284 -3.94 3.44 1.07
N THR A 285 -3.15 3.68 2.12
CA THR A 285 -2.61 2.63 2.99
C THR A 285 -3.70 1.74 3.57
N GLY A 286 -4.86 2.31 3.95
CA GLY A 286 -5.98 1.53 4.48
C GLY A 286 -6.50 0.49 3.50
N VAL A 287 -6.59 0.83 2.22
CA VAL A 287 -7.00 -0.10 1.14
C VAL A 287 -5.95 -1.18 0.92
N LEU A 288 -4.67 -0.78 0.92
CA LEU A 288 -3.55 -1.72 0.80
C LEU A 288 -3.59 -2.77 1.91
N VAL A 289 -3.71 -2.33 3.17
CA VAL A 289 -3.75 -3.22 4.34
C VAL A 289 -4.97 -4.15 4.31
N ALA A 290 -6.13 -3.63 3.89
CA ALA A 290 -7.36 -4.42 3.79
C ALA A 290 -7.22 -5.57 2.77
N GLU A 291 -6.47 -5.39 1.69
CA GLU A 291 -6.15 -6.45 0.73
C GLU A 291 -4.99 -7.36 1.19
N LEU A 292 -4.05 -6.82 1.97
CA LEU A 292 -2.87 -7.54 2.47
C LEU A 292 -3.22 -8.58 3.54
N ILE A 293 -4.00 -8.18 4.56
CA ILE A 293 -4.37 -9.02 5.71
C ILE A 293 -4.93 -10.39 5.29
N PRO A 294 -5.99 -10.49 4.46
CA PRO A 294 -6.56 -11.79 4.10
C PRO A 294 -5.57 -12.67 3.32
N LYS A 295 -4.70 -12.08 2.49
CA LYS A 295 -3.71 -12.83 1.69
C LYS A 295 -2.60 -13.42 2.57
N VAL A 296 -2.01 -12.62 3.47
CA VAL A 296 -0.98 -13.12 4.37
C VAL A 296 -1.54 -14.13 5.37
N ARG A 297 -2.77 -13.94 5.85
CA ARG A 297 -3.46 -14.93 6.70
C ARG A 297 -3.66 -16.25 5.97
N ASN A 298 -4.15 -16.21 4.74
CA ASN A 298 -4.33 -17.42 3.92
C ASN A 298 -2.99 -18.13 3.67
N HIS A 299 -1.90 -17.37 3.44
CA HIS A 299 -0.54 -17.92 3.35
C HIS A 299 -0.12 -18.63 4.64
N ILE A 300 -0.25 -17.98 5.81
CA ILE A 300 0.10 -18.59 7.11
C ILE A 300 -0.71 -19.86 7.36
N HIS A 301 -2.02 -19.85 7.10
CA HIS A 301 -2.86 -21.05 7.24
C HIS A 301 -2.45 -22.20 6.31
N ARG A 302 -1.88 -21.92 5.13
CA ARG A 302 -1.34 -22.95 4.23
C ARG A 302 -0.01 -23.51 4.70
N CYS A 303 0.79 -22.72 5.41
CA CYS A 303 2.06 -23.16 5.99
C CYS A 303 1.87 -24.08 7.22
N VAL A 304 0.73 -23.98 7.91
CA VAL A 304 0.44 -24.75 9.12
C VAL A 304 -0.37 -26.01 8.78
N PRO A 305 0.17 -27.23 8.97
CA PRO A 305 -0.60 -28.47 8.81
C PRO A 305 -1.78 -28.51 9.78
N PRO A 306 -2.91 -29.11 9.36
CA PRO A 306 -4.14 -29.15 10.16
C PRO A 306 -3.99 -29.87 11.51
N ASP A 307 -2.96 -30.69 11.69
CA ASP A 307 -2.71 -31.48 12.90
C ASP A 307 -1.84 -30.77 13.96
N HIS A 308 -1.31 -29.58 13.66
CA HIS A 308 -0.39 -28.87 14.57
C HIS A 308 -1.11 -27.83 15.41
N ARG A 309 -0.89 -27.86 16.74
CA ARG A 309 -1.53 -26.96 17.71
C ARG A 309 -0.83 -25.60 17.86
N ALA A 310 0.39 -25.47 17.35
CA ALA A 310 1.18 -24.25 17.44
C ALA A 310 2.03 -24.10 16.17
N THR A 311 2.12 -22.87 15.67
CA THR A 311 2.99 -22.54 14.53
C THR A 311 4.44 -22.41 15.04
N ILE A 312 5.42 -22.94 14.29
CA ILE A 312 6.85 -22.72 14.57
C ILE A 312 7.55 -22.07 13.37
N PRO A 313 8.65 -21.31 13.56
CA PRO A 313 9.29 -20.55 12.49
C PRO A 313 9.70 -21.41 11.30
N GLU A 314 10.14 -22.64 11.53
CA GLU A 314 10.57 -23.58 10.48
C GLU A 314 9.43 -23.88 9.49
N MET A 315 8.18 -23.98 9.96
CA MET A 315 7.02 -24.27 9.10
C MET A 315 6.76 -23.16 8.08
N VAL A 316 7.03 -21.91 8.44
CA VAL A 316 6.85 -20.76 7.55
C VAL A 316 8.10 -20.55 6.69
N GLN A 317 9.31 -20.74 7.23
CA GLN A 317 10.57 -20.52 6.51
C GLN A 317 10.80 -21.52 5.37
N HIS A 318 10.39 -22.78 5.53
CA HIS A 318 10.68 -23.83 4.55
C HIS A 318 9.71 -23.88 3.37
N VAL A 319 8.68 -23.01 3.36
CA VAL A 319 7.73 -22.92 2.25
C VAL A 319 8.24 -21.88 1.26
N CYS A 320 8.55 -22.30 0.02
CA CYS A 320 9.05 -21.39 -1.02
C CYS A 320 8.13 -20.18 -1.28
N GLN A 321 6.81 -20.35 -1.06
CA GLN A 321 5.80 -19.30 -1.18
C GLN A 321 6.04 -18.14 -0.19
N SER A 322 6.70 -18.40 0.94
CA SER A 322 7.00 -17.39 1.96
C SER A 322 8.07 -16.40 1.54
N GLN A 323 8.88 -16.71 0.52
CA GLN A 323 9.96 -15.84 0.06
C GLN A 323 9.44 -14.47 -0.38
N PHE A 324 8.28 -14.43 -1.05
CA PHE A 324 7.65 -13.16 -1.42
C PHE A 324 7.34 -12.32 -0.17
N TRP A 325 6.67 -12.91 0.81
CA TRP A 325 6.21 -12.23 2.01
C TRP A 325 7.37 -11.70 2.87
N PHE A 326 8.46 -12.45 3.00
CA PHE A 326 9.64 -12.03 3.76
C PHE A 326 10.38 -10.84 3.13
N ASN A 327 10.30 -10.68 1.81
CA ASN A 327 10.99 -9.62 1.08
C ASN A 327 10.08 -8.42 0.75
N MET A 328 8.76 -8.54 0.90
CA MET A 328 7.80 -7.50 0.50
C MET A 328 8.06 -6.15 1.19
N VAL A 329 8.28 -6.16 2.52
CA VAL A 329 8.55 -4.93 3.27
C VAL A 329 9.96 -4.40 2.97
N GLU A 330 10.96 -5.27 2.85
CA GLU A 330 12.34 -4.89 2.50
C GLU A 330 12.43 -4.26 1.09
N ALA A 331 11.53 -4.66 0.19
CA ALA A 331 11.41 -4.08 -1.14
C ALA A 331 10.90 -2.63 -1.12
N MET A 332 10.12 -2.25 -0.11
CA MET A 332 9.71 -0.86 0.08
C MET A 332 10.92 -0.06 0.61
N ARG A 333 11.46 0.84 -0.22
CA ARG A 333 12.63 1.66 0.17
C ARG A 333 12.25 2.93 0.96
N ASP A 334 10.97 3.28 0.98
CA ASP A 334 10.47 4.49 1.64
C ASP A 334 10.06 4.20 3.10
N GLN A 335 10.91 4.63 4.05
CA GLN A 335 10.67 4.41 5.48
C GLN A 335 9.33 4.99 5.96
N HIS A 336 8.92 6.16 5.47
CA HIS A 336 7.64 6.75 5.85
C HIS A 336 6.46 5.85 5.43
N SER A 337 6.52 5.28 4.23
CA SER A 337 5.50 4.33 3.75
C SER A 337 5.46 3.03 4.55
N ILE A 338 6.61 2.50 4.98
CA ILE A 338 6.67 1.32 5.85
C ILE A 338 6.03 1.61 7.20
N GLU A 339 6.34 2.77 7.78
CA GLU A 339 5.75 3.17 9.06
C GLU A 339 4.23 3.32 8.95
N ARG A 340 3.75 4.03 7.92
CA ARG A 340 2.33 4.18 7.63
C ARG A 340 1.64 2.83 7.44
N LEU A 341 2.26 1.93 6.67
CA LEU A 341 1.79 0.57 6.45
C LEU A 341 1.66 -0.20 7.77
N THR A 342 2.69 -0.16 8.61
CA THR A 342 2.73 -0.93 9.86
C THR A 342 1.73 -0.39 10.88
N GLU A 343 1.60 0.93 11.00
CA GLU A 343 0.59 1.54 11.87
C GLU A 343 -0.82 1.13 11.46
N GLU A 344 -1.14 1.23 10.17
CA GLU A 344 -2.46 0.89 9.66
C GLU A 344 -2.75 -0.62 9.75
N LEU A 345 -1.73 -1.46 9.54
CA LEU A 345 -1.81 -2.90 9.76
C LEU A 345 -2.20 -3.21 11.21
N LEU A 346 -1.49 -2.66 12.19
CA LEU A 346 -1.79 -2.87 13.60
C LEU A 346 -3.23 -2.45 13.95
N ARG A 347 -3.67 -1.28 13.47
CA ARG A 347 -5.03 -0.78 13.71
C ARG A 347 -6.11 -1.66 13.08
N GLN A 348 -5.94 -2.08 11.84
CA GLN A 348 -6.93 -2.93 11.17
C GLN A 348 -6.99 -4.33 11.79
N LEU A 349 -5.85 -4.93 12.14
CA LEU A 349 -5.82 -6.19 12.88
C LEU A 349 -6.56 -6.08 14.22
N ALA A 350 -6.38 -4.98 14.96
CA ALA A 350 -7.11 -4.72 16.19
C ALA A 350 -8.62 -4.57 15.96
N SER A 351 -9.02 -3.84 14.91
CA SER A 351 -10.44 -3.67 14.55
C SER A 351 -11.12 -4.98 14.12
N GLN A 352 -10.34 -5.94 13.61
CA GLN A 352 -10.82 -7.26 13.21
C GLN A 352 -10.77 -8.29 14.35
N HIS A 353 -10.38 -7.87 15.56
CA HIS A 353 -10.23 -8.73 16.74
C HIS A 353 -9.36 -9.98 16.48
N ILE A 354 -8.25 -9.80 15.77
CA ILE A 354 -7.29 -10.86 15.48
C ILE A 354 -6.65 -11.37 16.78
N SER A 355 -6.41 -12.68 16.87
CA SER A 355 -5.78 -13.29 18.04
C SER A 355 -4.31 -12.89 18.17
N ASP A 356 -3.78 -12.92 19.40
CA ASP A 356 -2.37 -12.55 19.66
C ASP A 356 -1.37 -13.44 18.89
N GLU A 357 -1.65 -14.74 18.78
CA GLU A 357 -0.80 -15.67 18.03
C GLU A 357 -0.83 -15.34 16.53
N GLU A 358 -2.01 -15.16 15.96
CA GLU A 358 -2.15 -14.84 14.53
C GLU A 358 -1.51 -13.49 14.19
N ALA A 359 -1.69 -12.47 15.04
CA ALA A 359 -1.06 -11.16 14.86
C ALA A 359 0.47 -11.26 14.93
N TYR A 360 1.01 -12.05 15.87
CA TYR A 360 2.45 -12.31 15.94
C TYR A 360 2.97 -12.90 14.63
N TRP A 361 2.32 -13.94 14.09
CA TRP A 361 2.77 -14.59 12.85
C TRP A 361 2.64 -13.71 11.62
N ILE A 362 1.65 -12.83 11.57
CA ILE A 362 1.54 -11.81 10.52
C ILE A 362 2.73 -10.84 10.60
N LEU A 363 3.02 -10.30 11.78
CA LEU A 363 4.17 -9.40 11.96
C LEU A 363 5.48 -10.10 11.66
N TRP A 364 5.64 -11.33 12.15
CA TRP A 364 6.82 -12.14 11.90
C TRP A 364 7.03 -12.42 10.42
N THR A 365 5.98 -12.81 9.70
CA THR A 365 6.06 -13.13 8.27
C THR A 365 6.39 -11.91 7.41
N LEU A 366 5.90 -10.72 7.76
CA LEU A 366 6.12 -9.51 6.96
C LEU A 366 7.42 -8.77 7.33
N PHE A 367 7.82 -8.80 8.59
CA PHE A 367 8.86 -7.90 9.12
C PHE A 367 10.11 -8.61 9.64
N ASN A 368 10.09 -9.91 9.94
CA ASN A 368 11.21 -10.56 10.65
C ASN A 368 12.54 -10.47 9.87
N GLN A 369 12.50 -10.63 8.54
CA GLN A 369 13.70 -10.52 7.71
C GLN A 369 14.29 -9.09 7.76
N SER A 370 13.45 -8.08 7.55
CA SER A 370 13.87 -6.68 7.56
C SER A 370 14.26 -6.21 8.97
N PHE A 371 13.58 -6.69 10.02
CA PHE A 371 13.89 -6.41 11.42
C PHE A 371 15.27 -6.96 11.84
N LYS A 372 15.67 -8.15 11.37
CA LYS A 372 17.01 -8.69 11.62
C LYS A 372 18.10 -7.91 10.90
N ARG A 373 17.85 -7.46 9.66
CA ARG A 373 18.85 -6.81 8.81
C ARG A 373 18.99 -5.31 9.06
N LEU A 374 17.89 -4.60 9.25
CA LEU A 374 17.83 -3.14 9.22
C LEU A 374 17.64 -2.56 10.63
N THR A 375 18.61 -1.76 11.09
CA THR A 375 18.53 -1.02 12.37
C THR A 375 17.31 -0.10 12.43
N VAL A 376 17.00 0.54 11.31
CA VAL A 376 15.85 1.44 11.15
C VAL A 376 14.53 0.74 11.44
N MET A 377 14.40 -0.53 11.04
CA MET A 377 13.19 -1.32 11.32
C MET A 377 13.06 -1.63 12.81
N ARG A 378 14.16 -1.94 13.49
CA ARG A 378 14.16 -2.15 14.94
C ARG A 378 13.79 -0.87 15.69
N ALA A 379 14.40 0.26 15.33
CA ALA A 379 14.10 1.58 15.89
C ALA A 379 12.63 1.99 15.67
N MET A 380 12.03 1.64 14.52
CA MET A 380 10.60 1.90 14.28
C MET A 380 9.70 1.19 15.30
N PHE A 381 9.93 -0.11 15.56
CA PHE A 381 9.11 -0.86 16.52
C PHE A 381 9.40 -0.45 17.97
N VAL A 382 10.66 -0.29 18.34
CA VAL A 382 11.08 -0.03 19.73
C VAL A 382 11.01 1.45 20.06
N ASP A 383 11.68 2.32 19.32
CA ASP A 383 11.71 3.73 19.68
C ASP A 383 10.36 4.36 19.36
N LYS A 384 9.84 4.18 18.14
CA LYS A 384 8.63 4.91 17.72
C LYS A 384 7.33 4.28 18.23
N PHE A 385 7.10 3.00 17.95
CA PHE A 385 5.81 2.37 18.26
C PHE A 385 5.65 1.94 19.71
N LEU A 386 6.74 1.69 20.43
CA LEU A 386 6.67 1.38 21.86
C LEU A 386 6.78 2.63 22.75
N LEU A 387 7.58 3.65 22.40
CA LEU A 387 7.77 4.83 23.27
C LEU A 387 6.92 6.04 22.90
N TRP A 388 6.71 6.31 21.62
CA TRP A 388 6.18 7.61 21.16
C TRP A 388 4.76 7.57 20.61
N LYS A 389 4.24 6.39 20.29
CA LYS A 389 2.94 6.24 19.64
C LYS A 389 2.02 5.35 20.45
N THR A 390 0.82 5.87 20.76
CA THR A 390 -0.21 5.10 21.46
C THR A 390 -0.99 4.23 20.47
N PHE A 391 -1.15 2.96 20.81
CA PHE A 391 -1.99 1.99 20.13
C PHE A 391 -2.94 1.30 21.12
N PRO A 392 -3.97 0.59 20.64
CA PRO A 392 -4.76 -0.27 21.51
C PRO A 392 -3.90 -1.30 22.25
N LEU A 393 -4.36 -1.74 23.43
CA LEU A 393 -3.58 -2.65 24.30
C LEU A 393 -3.15 -3.95 23.58
N CYS A 394 -4.02 -4.50 22.71
CA CYS A 394 -3.67 -5.69 21.93
C CYS A 394 -2.48 -5.44 20.99
N CYS A 395 -2.40 -4.28 20.34
CA CYS A 395 -1.27 -3.92 19.50
C CYS A 395 0.02 -3.78 20.30
N LEU A 396 -0.05 -3.17 21.50
CA LEU A 396 1.09 -3.10 22.42
C LEU A 396 1.61 -4.49 22.76
N ARG A 397 0.72 -5.43 23.10
CA ARG A 397 1.07 -6.83 23.35
C ARG A 397 1.78 -7.44 22.12
N TRP A 398 1.26 -7.24 20.92
CA TRP A 398 1.87 -7.77 19.70
C TRP A 398 3.26 -7.18 19.44
N ILE A 399 3.43 -5.87 19.63
CA ILE A 399 4.73 -5.19 19.51
C ILE A 399 5.74 -5.75 20.51
N LEU A 400 5.34 -5.93 21.78
CA LEU A 400 6.20 -6.51 22.81
C LEU A 400 6.60 -7.94 22.45
N HIS A 401 5.65 -8.80 22.09
CA HIS A 401 5.94 -10.19 21.71
C HIS A 401 6.85 -10.28 20.47
N TYR A 402 6.60 -9.44 19.47
CA TYR A 402 7.37 -9.45 18.22
C TYR A 402 8.76 -8.83 18.37
N ALA A 403 8.87 -7.62 18.92
CA ALA A 403 10.09 -6.81 18.86
C ALA A 403 10.91 -6.79 20.16
N VAL A 404 10.33 -7.17 21.29
CA VAL A 404 11.00 -7.10 22.61
C VAL A 404 11.26 -8.48 23.18
N PHE A 405 10.26 -9.35 23.19
CA PHE A 405 10.39 -10.73 23.66
C PHE A 405 10.89 -11.66 22.55
N GLU A 406 10.68 -11.28 21.29
CA GLU A 406 11.02 -12.05 20.09
C GLU A 406 10.45 -13.48 20.12
N CYS A 407 9.26 -13.66 20.72
CA CYS A 407 8.64 -14.97 20.89
C CYS A 407 7.10 -14.92 20.77
N PRO A 408 6.48 -15.98 20.22
CA PRO A 408 5.04 -16.04 20.10
C PRO A 408 4.37 -16.12 21.49
N PRO A 409 3.21 -15.47 21.66
CA PRO A 409 2.46 -15.48 22.91
C PRO A 409 2.00 -16.90 23.26
N ASN A 410 2.04 -17.25 24.55
CA ASN A 410 1.61 -18.55 25.09
C ASN A 410 2.44 -19.76 24.63
N SER A 411 3.63 -19.55 24.07
CA SER A 411 4.52 -20.66 23.74
C SER A 411 5.12 -21.27 25.00
N THR A 412 5.21 -22.60 25.08
CA THR A 412 5.95 -23.30 26.16
C THR A 412 7.42 -22.82 26.26
N THR A 413 7.95 -22.29 25.15
CA THR A 413 9.26 -21.67 25.04
C THR A 413 9.38 -20.36 25.82
N GLU A 414 8.27 -19.63 26.02
CA GLU A 414 8.21 -18.35 26.74
C GLU A 414 8.64 -18.47 28.22
N ILE A 415 8.42 -19.64 28.83
CA ILE A 415 8.74 -19.91 30.24
C ILE A 415 10.22 -20.30 30.44
N LEU A 416 10.88 -20.77 29.38
CA LEU A 416 12.23 -21.34 29.43
C LEU A 416 13.32 -20.43 28.85
N MET A 417 12.94 -19.36 28.15
CA MET A 417 13.91 -18.46 27.53
C MET A 417 14.54 -17.48 28.53
N GLN A 418 15.87 -17.45 28.56
CA GLN A 418 16.62 -16.37 29.19
C GLN A 418 16.39 -15.06 28.43
N ARG A 419 16.10 -13.98 29.15
CA ARG A 419 15.88 -12.67 28.56
C ARG A 419 17.14 -12.16 27.85
N THR A 420 16.96 -11.58 26.67
CA THR A 420 18.08 -11.02 25.90
C THR A 420 18.60 -9.74 26.56
N PRO A 421 19.88 -9.37 26.36
CA PRO A 421 20.38 -8.06 26.79
C PRO A 421 19.56 -6.89 26.23
N ASN A 422 19.01 -7.06 25.02
CA ASN A 422 18.14 -6.08 24.37
C ASN A 422 16.85 -5.81 25.17
N PHE A 423 16.21 -6.87 25.69
CA PHE A 423 15.04 -6.74 26.56
C PHE A 423 15.33 -5.84 27.77
N PHE A 424 16.46 -6.04 28.45
CA PHE A 424 16.82 -5.26 29.63
C PHE A 424 17.12 -3.79 29.29
N GLY A 425 17.79 -3.54 28.16
CA GLY A 425 18.01 -2.17 27.66
C GLY A 425 16.70 -1.43 27.37
N ILE A 426 15.74 -2.11 26.74
CA ILE A 426 14.41 -1.55 26.44
C ILE A 426 13.63 -1.27 27.73
N LEU A 427 13.62 -2.21 28.68
CA LEU A 427 12.97 -2.02 29.97
C LEU A 427 13.59 -0.85 30.75
N GLN A 428 14.92 -0.75 30.78
CA GLN A 428 15.61 0.36 31.42
C GLN A 428 15.23 1.71 30.79
N SER A 429 15.16 1.77 29.45
CA SER A 429 14.70 2.96 28.73
C SER A 429 13.26 3.35 29.10
N LEU A 430 12.33 2.40 29.03
CA LEU A 430 10.93 2.60 29.39
C LEU A 430 10.77 3.15 30.81
N VAL A 431 11.41 2.50 31.78
CA VAL A 431 11.30 2.89 33.19
C VAL A 431 12.01 4.23 33.45
N SER A 432 13.15 4.50 32.80
CA SER A 432 13.86 5.77 32.95
C SER A 432 13.06 6.97 32.43
N ILE A 433 12.30 6.81 31.35
CA ILE A 433 11.39 7.83 30.84
C ILE A 433 10.19 7.96 31.78
N TRP A 434 9.59 6.83 32.16
CA TRP A 434 8.41 6.78 33.01
C TRP A 434 8.67 7.35 34.41
N SER A 435 9.87 7.20 34.98
CA SER A 435 10.17 7.64 36.34
C SER A 435 10.31 9.16 36.54
N ARG A 436 10.41 9.92 35.44
CA ARG A 436 10.63 11.37 35.44
C ARG A 436 9.37 12.17 35.81
N LYS A 437 9.54 13.23 36.61
CA LYS A 437 8.42 14.13 36.96
C LYS A 437 7.94 14.93 35.73
N GLU A 438 8.87 15.29 34.87
CA GLU A 438 8.62 16.00 33.62
C GLU A 438 7.69 15.19 32.71
N PHE A 439 7.84 13.86 32.69
CA PHE A 439 7.00 12.97 31.91
C PHE A 439 5.54 13.01 32.37
N ILE A 440 5.30 13.06 33.68
CA ILE A 440 3.95 13.15 34.26
C ILE A 440 3.26 14.46 33.88
N GLN A 441 4.02 15.55 33.81
CA GLN A 441 3.53 16.90 33.56
C GLN A 441 3.29 17.20 32.08
N SER A 442 4.10 16.62 31.19
CA SER A 442 4.12 16.98 29.76
C SER A 442 3.38 16.01 28.82
N TYR A 443 3.17 14.75 29.23
CA TYR A 443 2.58 13.73 28.35
C TYR A 443 1.09 13.51 28.63
N SER A 444 0.35 13.18 27.57
CA SER A 444 -1.07 12.84 27.68
C SER A 444 -1.29 11.60 28.56
N VAL A 445 -2.45 11.53 29.21
CA VAL A 445 -2.81 10.39 30.06
C VAL A 445 -2.85 9.08 29.26
N GLU A 446 -3.27 9.12 27.99
CA GLU A 446 -3.21 7.97 27.08
C GLU A 446 -1.77 7.46 26.90
N GLN A 447 -0.80 8.36 26.65
CA GLN A 447 0.60 7.97 26.49
C GLN A 447 1.22 7.47 27.81
N GLN A 448 0.84 8.09 28.94
CA GLN A 448 1.26 7.60 30.26
C GLN A 448 0.70 6.20 30.55
N ALA A 449 -0.55 5.94 30.18
CA ALA A 449 -1.17 4.61 30.30
C ALA A 449 -0.44 3.58 29.43
N TYR A 450 -0.13 3.95 28.18
CA TYR A 450 0.55 3.09 27.22
C TYR A 450 1.94 2.65 27.71
N ILE A 451 2.77 3.59 28.17
CA ILE A 451 4.10 3.26 28.72
C ILE A 451 3.97 2.48 30.04
N THR A 452 3.01 2.81 30.90
CA THR A 452 2.74 2.05 32.12
C THR A 452 2.39 0.59 31.81
N ALA A 453 1.50 0.37 30.84
CA ALA A 453 1.12 -0.96 30.38
C ALA A 453 2.32 -1.72 29.80
N ALA A 454 3.18 -1.06 29.03
CA ALA A 454 4.39 -1.67 28.48
C ALA A 454 5.34 -2.16 29.60
N ILE A 455 5.58 -1.32 30.60
CA ILE A 455 6.39 -1.67 31.79
C ILE A 455 5.74 -2.84 32.54
N GLY A 456 4.43 -2.76 32.78
CA GLY A 456 3.65 -3.80 33.44
C GLY A 456 3.80 -5.17 32.78
N LEU A 457 3.54 -5.23 31.47
CA LEU A 457 3.66 -6.44 30.67
C LEU A 457 5.09 -6.97 30.62
N CYS A 458 6.11 -6.11 30.67
CA CYS A 458 7.51 -6.53 30.81
C CYS A 458 7.81 -7.10 32.21
N LEU A 459 7.26 -6.50 33.27
CA LEU A 459 7.45 -6.96 34.65
C LEU A 459 6.81 -8.33 34.90
N GLU A 460 5.63 -8.60 34.32
CA GLU A 460 4.98 -9.91 34.39
C GLU A 460 5.84 -11.05 33.82
N LYS A 461 6.84 -10.71 33.00
CA LYS A 461 7.73 -11.63 32.29
C LYS A 461 9.10 -11.79 32.95
N LEU A 462 9.33 -11.09 34.06
CA LEU A 462 10.58 -11.09 34.79
C LEU A 462 10.56 -12.05 35.98
N THR A 463 11.72 -12.65 36.25
CA THR A 463 11.99 -13.31 37.53
C THR A 463 12.70 -12.36 38.49
N LYS A 464 12.60 -12.65 39.80
CA LYS A 464 13.32 -11.91 40.85
C LYS A 464 14.82 -11.76 40.55
N LYS A 465 15.46 -12.84 40.10
CA LYS A 465 16.90 -12.87 39.82
C LYS A 465 17.26 -11.90 38.69
N GLU A 466 16.48 -11.90 37.61
CA GLU A 466 16.69 -11.03 36.46
C GLU A 466 16.49 -9.54 36.82
N LEU A 467 15.48 -9.27 37.65
CA LEU A 467 15.20 -7.92 38.14
C LEU A 467 16.34 -7.39 39.02
N GLU A 468 16.86 -8.19 39.95
CA GLU A 468 17.99 -7.82 40.83
C GLU A 468 19.30 -7.60 40.05
N THR A 469 19.49 -8.31 38.94
CA THR A 469 20.68 -8.13 38.09
C THR A 469 20.64 -6.87 37.22
N THR A 470 19.47 -6.24 37.07
CA THR A 470 19.31 -5.08 36.20
C THR A 470 19.51 -3.79 36.99
N LYS A 471 20.71 -3.22 36.88
CA LYS A 471 21.09 -1.98 37.58
C LYS A 471 20.12 -0.84 37.22
N ASP A 472 19.80 -0.01 38.21
CA ASP A 472 18.97 1.22 38.09
C ASP A 472 17.48 1.04 37.75
N VAL A 473 17.04 -0.11 37.25
CA VAL A 473 15.62 -0.40 36.97
C VAL A 473 14.79 -0.37 38.25
N LEU A 474 15.26 -1.01 39.32
CA LEU A 474 14.59 -1.02 40.63
C LEU A 474 14.35 0.40 41.15
N ASN A 475 15.41 1.21 41.19
CA ASN A 475 15.36 2.58 41.71
C ASN A 475 14.42 3.45 40.87
N SER A 476 14.46 3.28 39.55
CA SER A 476 13.61 4.03 38.63
C SER A 476 12.13 3.64 38.77
N ILE A 477 11.81 2.35 38.99
CA ILE A 477 10.43 1.91 39.28
C ILE A 477 9.93 2.56 40.56
N LEU A 478 10.70 2.49 41.65
CA LEU A 478 10.31 3.06 42.94
C LEU A 478 10.09 4.57 42.85
N GLN A 479 11.00 5.28 42.16
CA GLN A 479 10.86 6.71 41.90
C GLN A 479 9.59 7.03 41.09
N GLY A 480 9.33 6.29 40.01
CA GLY A 480 8.18 6.52 39.15
C GLY A 480 6.84 6.20 39.81
N VAL A 481 6.80 5.20 40.70
CA VAL A 481 5.64 4.93 41.57
C VAL A 481 5.42 6.10 42.52
N SER A 482 6.46 6.54 43.25
CA SER A 482 6.36 7.65 44.21
C SER A 482 5.83 8.93 43.55
N CYS A 483 6.40 9.33 42.40
CA CYS A 483 6.01 10.57 41.72
C CYS A 483 4.55 10.56 41.24
N ARG A 484 3.98 9.40 40.93
CA ARG A 484 2.59 9.27 40.47
C ARG A 484 1.58 9.14 41.59
N LEU A 485 1.96 8.54 42.73
CA LEU A 485 1.10 8.49 43.91
C LEU A 485 0.82 9.89 44.47
N GLU A 486 1.76 10.82 44.31
CA GLU A 486 1.61 12.24 44.64
C GLU A 486 0.67 13.00 43.68
N SER A 487 0.25 12.38 42.57
CA SER A 487 -0.58 13.05 41.55
C SER A 487 -2.03 13.23 42.03
N PRO A 488 -2.68 14.39 41.75
CA PRO A 488 -4.10 14.57 42.01
C PRO A 488 -4.99 13.72 41.08
N ILE A 489 -4.45 13.19 39.98
CA ILE A 489 -5.21 12.41 38.99
C ILE A 489 -5.32 10.96 39.44
N ASP A 490 -6.55 10.50 39.74
CA ASP A 490 -6.85 9.14 40.19
C ASP A 490 -6.27 8.06 39.26
N LEU A 491 -6.37 8.26 37.93
CA LEU A 491 -5.88 7.30 36.96
C LEU A 491 -4.36 7.11 37.02
N LEU A 492 -3.61 8.17 37.30
CA LEU A 492 -2.15 8.09 37.47
C LEU A 492 -1.77 7.36 38.76
N ARG A 493 -2.55 7.55 39.84
CA ARG A 493 -2.38 6.78 41.08
C ARG A 493 -2.71 5.30 40.88
N LYS A 494 -3.72 4.97 40.05
CA LYS A 494 -4.04 3.59 39.64
C LYS A 494 -2.90 2.96 38.83
N MET A 495 -2.33 3.69 37.87
CA MET A 495 -1.14 3.25 37.11
C MET A 495 0.03 2.91 38.04
N ALA A 496 0.32 3.77 39.03
CA ALA A 496 1.37 3.53 40.01
C ALA A 496 1.09 2.29 40.87
N SER A 497 -0.15 2.14 41.34
CA SER A 497 -0.59 1.02 42.17
C SER A 497 -0.50 -0.31 41.40
N ALA A 498 -0.86 -0.32 40.12
CA ALA A 498 -0.76 -1.48 39.23
C ALA A 498 0.69 -1.94 39.03
N VAL A 499 1.61 -1.00 38.77
CA VAL A 499 3.04 -1.30 38.64
C VAL A 499 3.61 -1.79 39.96
N ALA A 500 3.27 -1.15 41.09
CA ALA A 500 3.73 -1.56 42.42
C ALA A 500 3.26 -2.98 42.79
N LEU A 501 2.00 -3.31 42.50
CA LEU A 501 1.46 -4.66 42.70
C LEU A 501 2.22 -5.69 41.85
N THR A 502 2.37 -5.42 40.55
CA THR A 502 3.07 -6.34 39.63
C THR A 502 4.52 -6.53 40.02
N PHE A 503 5.21 -5.44 40.32
CA PHE A 503 6.59 -5.44 40.81
C PHE A 503 6.73 -6.26 42.11
N SER A 504 5.82 -6.06 43.08
CA SER A 504 5.87 -6.78 44.36
C SER A 504 5.67 -8.29 44.17
N LYS A 505 4.84 -8.73 43.22
CA LYS A 505 4.66 -10.14 42.89
C LYS A 505 5.93 -10.77 42.31
N VAL A 506 6.75 -10.01 41.59
CA VAL A 506 8.04 -10.49 41.07
C VAL A 506 9.06 -10.65 42.21
N VAL A 507 9.08 -9.70 43.16
CA VAL A 507 10.07 -9.66 44.26
C VAL A 507 9.72 -10.60 45.41
N ASP A 508 8.45 -10.61 45.83
CA ASP A 508 7.89 -11.47 46.86
C ASP A 508 6.44 -11.89 46.51
N PRO A 509 6.28 -12.96 45.71
CA PRO A 509 4.94 -13.45 45.33
C PRO A 509 4.03 -13.81 46.50
N LYS A 510 4.58 -14.04 47.71
CA LYS A 510 3.80 -14.41 48.90
C LYS A 510 3.21 -13.20 49.61
N ASN A 511 3.79 -12.02 49.44
CA ASN A 511 3.35 -10.78 50.07
C ASN A 511 3.21 -9.65 49.03
N PRO A 512 2.25 -9.75 48.10
CA PRO A 512 1.99 -8.68 47.15
C PRO A 512 1.54 -7.39 47.84
N LEU A 513 2.00 -6.25 47.31
CA LEU A 513 1.71 -4.91 47.81
C LEU A 513 0.46 -4.35 47.13
N TYR A 514 -0.58 -4.08 47.92
CA TYR A 514 -1.82 -3.44 47.47
C TYR A 514 -1.84 -1.99 47.98
N LEU A 515 -1.77 -1.02 47.06
CA LEU A 515 -1.78 0.41 47.37
C LEU A 515 -3.15 1.08 47.16
N ASP A 516 -4.10 0.38 46.52
CA ASP A 516 -5.48 0.82 46.29
C ASP A 516 -6.42 -0.32 46.70
N ASP A 517 -7.48 0.01 47.43
CA ASP A 517 -8.50 -0.94 47.91
C ASP A 517 -9.27 -1.61 46.74
N ASN A 518 -9.20 -1.04 45.53
CA ASN A 518 -9.82 -1.60 44.32
C ASN A 518 -8.86 -2.43 43.46
N CYS A 519 -7.64 -2.75 43.92
CA CYS A 519 -6.69 -3.56 43.17
C CYS A 519 -7.16 -5.01 43.02
N CYS A 520 -7.47 -5.43 41.79
CA CYS A 520 -7.71 -6.84 41.45
C CYS A 520 -6.40 -7.65 41.41
N GLU A 521 -6.49 -8.96 41.65
CA GLU A 521 -5.34 -9.86 41.47
C GLU A 521 -4.81 -9.83 40.04
N ASN A 522 -5.65 -9.65 39.03
CA ASN A 522 -5.21 -9.44 37.66
C ASN A 522 -5.31 -7.96 37.32
N VAL A 523 -4.20 -7.37 36.90
CA VAL A 523 -4.12 -5.96 36.51
C VAL A 523 -4.76 -5.79 35.14
N ASP A 524 -5.72 -4.87 35.04
CA ASP A 524 -6.21 -4.41 33.76
C ASP A 524 -5.30 -3.30 33.21
N TRP A 525 -4.43 -3.68 32.28
CA TRP A 525 -3.49 -2.76 31.62
C TRP A 525 -4.15 -1.83 30.61
N ASP A 526 -5.45 -1.94 30.34
CA ASP A 526 -6.14 -1.07 29.39
C ASP A 526 -6.41 0.33 29.98
N PHE A 527 -6.57 0.39 31.31
CA PHE A 527 -6.89 1.60 32.06
C PHE A 527 -8.13 2.35 31.53
N GLY A 528 -8.97 1.71 30.71
CA GLY A 528 -10.13 2.29 30.03
C GLY A 528 -9.79 3.28 28.91
N VAL A 529 -8.51 3.46 28.57
CA VAL A 529 -8.03 4.45 27.60
C VAL A 529 -7.29 3.84 26.41
N LEU A 530 -6.92 2.56 26.50
CA LEU A 530 -6.22 1.81 25.44
C LEU A 530 -7.14 0.85 24.68
N SER A 531 -8.46 1.00 24.84
CA SER A 531 -9.42 0.15 24.14
C SER A 531 -9.43 0.45 22.65
N PRO A 532 -9.68 -0.55 21.77
CA PRO A 532 -9.80 -0.31 20.34
C PRO A 532 -10.93 0.69 20.06
N LYS A 533 -10.60 1.82 19.44
CA LYS A 533 -11.61 2.76 18.92
C LYS A 533 -12.32 2.07 17.74
N GLU A 534 -13.65 1.95 17.77
CA GLU A 534 -14.42 1.37 16.66
C GLU A 534 -14.11 2.11 15.35
N PHE A 535 -13.42 1.44 14.43
CA PHE A 535 -13.15 1.98 13.10
C PHE A 535 -14.37 1.73 12.22
N LYS A 536 -15.10 2.78 11.85
CA LYS A 536 -16.02 2.72 10.71
C LYS A 536 -15.16 2.68 9.44
N ALA A 537 -14.98 1.49 8.88
CA ALA A 537 -14.46 1.35 7.53
C ALA A 537 -15.31 2.22 6.56
N PRO A 538 -14.73 2.81 5.51
CA PRO A 538 -15.52 3.38 4.43
C PRO A 538 -16.20 2.23 3.69
N LEU A 539 -17.41 1.87 4.13
CA LEU A 539 -18.30 0.99 3.38
C LEU A 539 -19.12 1.85 2.42
N ASP A 540 -19.01 1.48 1.16
CA ASP A 540 -19.66 2.09 0.00
C ASP A 540 -21.16 2.38 0.24
N ALA A 541 -21.54 3.62 -0.03
CA ALA A 541 -22.92 4.00 -0.27
C ALA A 541 -23.36 3.46 -1.64
N VAL A 542 -23.74 2.19 -1.70
CA VAL A 542 -24.61 1.67 -2.77
C VAL A 542 -25.76 0.90 -2.12
N GLU A 543 -26.78 1.64 -1.67
CA GLU A 543 -28.10 1.07 -1.42
C GLU A 543 -28.71 0.62 -2.76
N THR A 544 -28.51 -0.64 -3.14
CA THR A 544 -29.40 -1.30 -4.09
C THR A 544 -30.65 -1.76 -3.33
N LYS A 545 -31.69 -0.92 -3.35
CA LYS A 545 -33.03 -1.31 -2.88
C LYS A 545 -33.58 -2.42 -3.76
N THR A 546 -33.48 -3.66 -3.30
CA THR A 546 -34.37 -4.75 -3.70
C THR A 546 -34.91 -5.46 -2.46
N LYS A 547 -36.13 -5.08 -2.05
CA LYS A 547 -36.91 -5.83 -1.05
C LYS A 547 -37.56 -7.04 -1.72
N PRO A 548 -37.39 -8.27 -1.20
CA PRO A 548 -38.40 -9.30 -1.38
C PRO A 548 -39.46 -9.15 -0.27
N LYS A 549 -40.72 -9.03 -0.68
CA LYS A 549 -41.88 -9.14 0.21
C LYS A 549 -42.12 -10.62 0.50
N THR A 550 -41.95 -11.04 1.75
CA THR A 550 -42.54 -12.30 2.22
C THR A 550 -43.69 -11.99 3.16
N ARG A 551 -44.83 -12.55 2.79
CA ARG A 551 -46.18 -12.32 3.30
C ARG A 551 -46.46 -13.48 4.24
N GLU A 552 -46.58 -13.23 5.55
CA GLU A 552 -47.18 -14.20 6.46
C GLU A 552 -48.41 -13.65 7.15
N ASN A 553 -49.41 -14.53 7.18
CA ASN A 553 -50.81 -14.26 7.38
C ASN A 553 -51.17 -14.15 8.86
N LYS A 554 -52.09 -13.23 9.14
CA LYS A 554 -52.92 -13.15 10.34
C LYS A 554 -53.65 -14.48 10.61
N LYS A 555 -53.72 -14.87 11.89
CA LYS A 555 -54.94 -15.44 12.49
C LYS A 555 -55.25 -14.77 13.82
N LYS A 556 -56.56 -14.52 14.00
CA LYS A 556 -57.25 -13.71 15.01
C LYS A 556 -57.61 -14.53 16.26
N ALA A 557 -57.76 -13.84 17.40
CA ALA A 557 -58.87 -13.95 18.37
C ALA A 557 -58.71 -12.78 19.37
N GLY A 558 -59.66 -11.82 19.50
CA GLY A 558 -60.84 -11.86 20.38
C GLY A 558 -60.41 -11.64 21.86
N GLU A 559 -60.87 -10.71 22.68
CA GLU A 559 -62.01 -9.81 22.74
C GLU A 559 -61.76 -8.68 23.77
N LYS A 560 -62.46 -7.53 23.58
CA LYS A 560 -63.16 -6.68 24.57
C LYS A 560 -62.43 -6.01 25.77
N LYS A 561 -62.56 -4.67 25.75
CA LYS A 561 -63.18 -3.73 26.74
C LYS A 561 -62.28 -2.75 27.53
N THR A 562 -62.42 -1.47 27.15
CA THR A 562 -62.67 -0.23 27.96
C THR A 562 -61.65 0.15 29.05
N LYS A 563 -61.18 1.40 29.19
CA LYS A 563 -61.90 2.69 29.28
C LYS A 563 -61.03 3.88 28.87
N ALA A 564 -61.70 4.92 28.37
CA ALA A 564 -61.20 6.25 28.06
C ALA A 564 -61.15 7.16 29.29
N ILE A 565 -60.25 8.17 29.29
CA ILE A 565 -60.53 9.55 29.72
C ILE A 565 -59.74 10.51 28.81
N LYS A 566 -60.47 11.46 28.21
CA LYS A 566 -59.99 12.63 27.43
C LYS A 566 -59.99 13.88 28.34
N ARG A 567 -59.30 14.92 27.85
CA ARG A 567 -59.55 16.40 27.90
C ARG A 567 -58.35 17.15 28.47
N ASP A 568 -57.90 18.30 27.96
CA ASP A 568 -58.31 19.19 26.85
C ASP A 568 -57.11 20.11 26.49
N ILE A 569 -57.11 20.63 25.27
CA ILE A 569 -56.24 21.72 24.78
C ILE A 569 -56.94 23.07 25.11
N PRO A 570 -56.23 24.20 25.20
CA PRO A 570 -56.30 25.11 24.04
C PRO A 570 -54.99 25.82 23.66
N ASP A 571 -54.94 26.07 22.36
CA ASP A 571 -54.00 26.82 21.53
C ASP A 571 -54.16 28.34 21.71
N VAL A 572 -53.07 29.12 21.81
CA VAL A 572 -53.01 30.53 21.33
C VAL A 572 -51.60 30.92 20.88
N ARG A 573 -51.55 31.34 19.61
CA ARG A 573 -50.54 32.08 18.83
C ARG A 573 -49.75 33.23 19.50
N ALA A 574 -48.48 33.29 19.06
CA ALA A 574 -47.73 34.44 18.52
C ALA A 574 -47.28 35.61 19.42
N LYS A 575 -45.96 35.88 19.45
CA LYS A 575 -45.32 36.98 18.68
C LYS A 575 -43.79 37.04 18.91
N ILE A 576 -43.11 37.41 17.82
CA ILE A 576 -41.71 37.79 17.66
C ILE A 576 -41.44 39.14 18.35
N VAL A 577 -40.26 39.29 18.98
CA VAL A 577 -39.50 40.56 19.10
C VAL A 577 -38.00 40.22 19.20
N GLU A 578 -37.22 40.65 18.20
CA GLU A 578 -35.76 40.85 18.24
C GLU A 578 -35.40 42.03 19.17
N ILE A 579 -34.17 42.09 19.69
CA ILE A 579 -33.28 43.29 19.68
C ILE A 579 -31.93 42.96 20.35
N ASN A 580 -30.88 43.06 19.53
CA ASN A 580 -29.57 43.72 19.68
C ASN A 580 -28.57 43.39 20.81
N SER A 581 -27.42 42.87 20.35
CA SER A 581 -26.04 43.39 20.48
C SER A 581 -25.71 44.37 21.60
N ILE A 582 -24.63 44.07 22.34
CA ILE A 582 -23.58 45.03 22.74
C ILE A 582 -22.25 44.27 22.82
N ASP A 583 -21.26 44.89 22.17
CA ASP A 583 -19.84 44.58 22.09
C ASP A 583 -19.09 45.29 23.24
N HIS A 584 -17.99 44.71 23.73
CA HIS A 584 -17.00 45.45 24.53
C HIS A 584 -15.65 44.72 24.53
N ASP A 585 -14.75 45.21 23.69
CA ASP A 585 -13.29 45.14 23.86
C ASP A 585 -12.84 45.96 25.08
N GLN A 586 -11.87 45.45 25.84
CA GLN A 586 -10.71 46.26 26.26
C GLN A 586 -9.53 45.40 26.76
N MET A 587 -8.38 45.70 26.14
CA MET A 587 -7.02 45.25 26.45
C MET A 587 -6.54 45.72 27.84
N SER A 588 -5.57 45.01 28.42
CA SER A 588 -4.51 45.58 29.27
C SER A 588 -3.33 44.59 29.40
N ASP A 589 -2.24 44.91 28.71
CA ASP A 589 -0.87 44.46 29.01
C ASP A 589 -0.37 45.10 30.30
N THR A 590 0.49 44.42 31.07
CA THR A 590 1.71 45.04 31.64
C THR A 590 2.72 43.95 32.05
N ALA A 591 3.94 44.07 31.52
CA ALA A 591 5.15 43.34 31.88
C ALA A 591 5.91 44.04 33.02
N THR A 592 6.67 43.30 33.84
CA THR A 592 8.00 43.78 34.31
C THR A 592 8.94 42.67 34.79
N ASN A 593 10.01 42.55 34.01
CA ASN A 593 11.40 42.11 34.18
C ASN A 593 12.05 41.88 35.58
N GLY A 594 13.07 41.02 35.56
CA GLY A 594 14.26 41.06 36.44
C GLY A 594 14.94 39.68 36.65
N GLN A 595 16.25 39.39 36.55
CA GLN A 595 17.48 39.81 35.84
C GLN A 595 18.61 38.91 36.44
N PHE A 596 19.72 38.68 35.69
CA PHE A 596 21.02 38.07 36.09
C PHE A 596 21.07 36.51 36.17
N GLU A 597 22.13 35.80 35.76
CA GLU A 597 23.57 36.12 35.60
C GLU A 597 24.26 35.07 34.69
N GLU A 598 25.32 35.48 33.99
CA GLU A 598 26.26 34.65 33.22
C GLU A 598 27.27 33.96 34.16
N GLU A 599 27.70 32.73 33.85
CA GLU A 599 29.06 32.23 34.19
C GLU A 599 29.47 31.03 33.29
N GLU A 600 30.77 30.97 33.03
CA GLU A 600 31.53 30.29 31.97
C GLU A 600 31.89 28.80 32.21
N CYS A 601 32.51 28.20 31.18
CA CYS A 601 33.45 27.06 31.16
C CYS A 601 32.85 25.63 31.18
N ASP A 602 33.27 24.65 30.36
CA ASP A 602 34.39 24.52 29.43
C ASP A 602 34.03 23.58 28.27
N GLU A 603 34.70 23.81 27.13
CA GLU A 603 34.74 22.95 25.97
C GLU A 603 35.51 21.65 26.24
N GLU A 604 34.96 20.50 25.83
CA GLU A 604 35.78 19.45 25.21
C GLU A 604 35.07 18.91 23.96
N ASP A 605 35.71 19.27 22.87
CA ASP A 605 35.54 18.96 21.47
C ASP A 605 35.54 17.45 21.17
N MET A 606 34.53 16.97 20.43
CA MET A 606 34.61 15.77 19.57
C MET A 606 33.67 15.94 18.38
N ASN A 607 34.19 16.72 17.44
CA ASN A 607 33.86 16.85 16.04
C ASN A 607 33.16 15.64 15.37
N MET A 608 31.95 15.86 14.82
CA MET A 608 31.30 15.03 13.80
C MET A 608 30.88 15.95 12.66
N ASP A 609 31.75 16.02 11.66
CA ASP A 609 31.57 16.84 10.46
C ASP A 609 30.40 16.37 9.58
N ALA A 610 29.58 17.38 9.24
CA ALA A 610 29.00 17.65 7.93
C ALA A 610 28.01 16.63 7.31
N TYR A 611 26.72 16.86 7.55
CA TYR A 611 25.71 16.76 6.49
C TYR A 611 24.97 18.09 6.35
N SER A 612 25.18 18.70 5.19
CA SER A 612 24.65 19.98 4.73
C SER A 612 23.12 19.95 4.68
N ASP A 613 22.49 20.82 5.46
CA ASP A 613 21.06 21.11 5.44
C ASP A 613 20.83 22.30 4.49
N SER A 614 20.30 22.02 3.29
CA SER A 614 19.87 23.07 2.36
C SER A 614 18.36 23.23 2.51
N SER A 615 18.01 24.26 3.26
CA SER A 615 16.65 24.73 3.47
C SER A 615 16.02 25.22 2.17
N LEU A 616 14.79 24.77 1.94
CA LEU A 616 13.86 25.23 0.93
C LEU A 616 13.47 26.70 1.17
N GLU A 617 13.57 27.53 0.14
CA GLU A 617 12.79 28.77 0.02
C GLU A 617 11.96 28.73 -1.29
N PRO A 618 10.76 29.34 -1.29
CA PRO A 618 9.75 29.16 -2.33
C PRO A 618 9.99 30.03 -3.57
N TYR A 619 9.51 29.52 -4.72
CA TYR A 619 9.54 30.13 -6.04
C TYR A 619 8.84 31.51 -6.08
N ASP A 620 9.57 32.52 -6.55
CA ASP A 620 9.00 33.78 -7.05
C ASP A 620 8.77 33.66 -8.56
N LEU A 621 7.54 33.98 -8.98
CA LEU A 621 7.09 34.01 -10.36
C LEU A 621 7.05 35.49 -10.79
N SER A 622 8.00 35.91 -11.61
CA SER A 622 7.85 37.09 -12.44
C SER A 622 8.21 36.73 -13.87
N ASP A 623 7.18 36.81 -14.73
CA ASP A 623 7.28 36.86 -16.18
C ASP A 623 8.32 37.90 -16.62
N ASP A 624 9.17 37.55 -17.59
CA ASP A 624 9.60 38.53 -18.58
C ASP A 624 10.00 37.86 -19.91
N ASP A 625 9.58 38.54 -20.98
CA ASP A 625 9.64 38.21 -22.39
C ASP A 625 11.08 38.27 -22.99
N THR A 626 11.21 37.81 -24.26
CA THR A 626 12.29 38.04 -25.26
C THR A 626 13.65 37.35 -25.01
N ASP A 627 14.30 36.65 -25.94
CA ASP A 627 14.27 36.50 -27.42
C ASP A 627 14.51 35.04 -27.85
#